data_AF-A0A2E0KW22-F1
#
_entry.id   AF-A0A2E0KW22-F1
#
_cell.length_a   1.000
_cell.length_b   1.000
_cell.length_c   1.000
_cell.angle_alpha   90.00
_cell.angle_beta   90.00
_cell.angle_gamma   90.00
#
_symmetry.space_group_name_H-M   'P 1'
#
loop_
_entity.id
_entity.type
_entity.pdbx_description
1 polymer ?
#
loop_
_entity_poly.entity_id
_entity_poly.type
_entity_poly.pdbx_seq_one_letter_code
_entity_poly.pdbx_strand_id
1 'polypeptide(L)'
;MPQTTSEQLHKILIGAKLRCPNCEQGRMFSGLFQMNPTCLVCGVRFERSSGESLGGMMVNLVVAELLTIVGFFASYFALGSPADMTPLIIFWLVFDILFVLGFYRPARGMWVAITYLTSGLRKDEDSAA
;
A
#
# COMPACT_ATOMS: atom_id res chain seq x y z
N MET A 1 -8.20 -21.29 -18.45
CA MET A 1 -7.66 -21.73 -17.14
C MET A 1 -7.62 -20.52 -16.20
N PRO A 2 -8.62 -20.33 -15.30
CA PRO A 2 -8.86 -19.07 -14.59
C PRO A 2 -8.26 -19.00 -13.17
N GLN A 3 -7.15 -19.69 -12.89
CA GLN A 3 -6.57 -19.76 -11.53
C GLN A 3 -5.71 -18.52 -11.16
N THR A 4 -5.26 -17.74 -12.14
CA THR A 4 -4.29 -16.65 -11.94
C THR A 4 -4.80 -15.50 -11.06
N THR A 5 -6.07 -15.12 -11.17
CA THR A 5 -6.60 -13.96 -10.44
C THR A 5 -6.73 -14.20 -8.93
N SER A 6 -7.14 -15.41 -8.54
CA SER A 6 -7.28 -15.77 -7.12
C SER A 6 -5.93 -15.82 -6.41
N GLU A 7 -4.91 -16.34 -7.09
CA GLU A 7 -3.55 -16.40 -6.56
C GLU A 7 -2.94 -15.00 -6.43
N GLN A 8 -3.10 -14.16 -7.45
CA GLN A 8 -2.65 -12.76 -7.41
C GLN A 8 -3.30 -11.98 -6.27
N LEU A 9 -4.62 -12.10 -6.10
CA LEU A 9 -5.34 -11.45 -5.02
C LEU A 9 -4.84 -11.92 -3.66
N HIS A 10 -4.62 -13.23 -3.51
CA HIS A 10 -4.07 -13.79 -2.28
C HIS A 10 -2.71 -13.18 -1.92
N LYS A 11 -1.79 -13.07 -2.88
CA LYS A 11 -0.48 -12.46 -2.67
C LYS A 11 -0.56 -10.98 -2.31
N ILE A 12 -1.46 -10.23 -2.95
CA ILE A 12 -1.71 -8.81 -2.62
C ILE A 12 -2.25 -8.68 -1.18
N LEU A 13 -3.17 -9.55 -0.78
CA LEU A 13 -3.72 -9.57 0.59
C LEU A 13 -2.66 -9.92 1.65
N ILE A 14 -1.76 -10.86 1.34
CA ILE A 14 -0.59 -11.16 2.18
C ILE A 14 0.30 -9.92 2.32
N GLY A 15 0.55 -9.23 1.21
CA GLY A 15 1.26 -7.95 1.17
C GLY A 15 0.61 -6.89 2.07
N ALA A 16 -0.70 -6.70 1.94
CA ALA A 16 -1.49 -5.77 2.76
C ALA A 16 -1.43 -6.11 4.27
N LYS A 17 -1.32 -7.40 4.61
CA LYS A 17 -1.09 -7.90 5.98
C LYS A 17 0.36 -7.75 6.47
N LEU A 18 1.22 -7.07 5.71
CA LEU A 18 2.63 -6.82 6.02
C LEU A 18 3.46 -8.10 6.14
N ARG A 19 3.08 -9.14 5.39
CA ARG A 19 3.78 -10.43 5.31
C ARG A 19 4.44 -10.61 3.96
N CYS A 20 5.58 -11.30 3.93
CA CYS A 20 6.32 -11.55 2.71
C CYS A 20 5.47 -12.33 1.69
N PRO A 21 5.27 -11.85 0.44
CA PRO A 21 4.47 -12.58 -0.55
C PRO A 21 5.14 -13.88 -1.05
N ASN A 22 6.47 -13.98 -0.90
CA ASN A 22 7.25 -15.16 -1.31
C ASN A 22 7.13 -16.32 -0.30
N CYS A 23 7.44 -16.07 0.99
CA CYS A 23 7.42 -17.13 2.02
C CYS A 23 6.20 -17.09 2.94
N GLU A 24 5.37 -16.04 2.87
CA GLU A 24 4.13 -15.82 3.63
C GLU A 24 4.28 -15.71 5.16
N GLN A 25 5.46 -16.02 5.69
CA GLN A 25 5.74 -16.06 7.13
C GLN A 25 6.49 -14.80 7.61
N GLY A 26 7.46 -14.31 6.83
CA GLY A 26 8.31 -13.20 7.23
C GLY A 26 7.56 -11.88 7.35
N ARG A 27 7.88 -11.08 8.38
CA ARG A 27 7.33 -9.73 8.57
C ARG A 27 8.10 -8.71 7.73
N MET A 28 7.38 -7.91 6.95
CA MET A 28 7.98 -6.85 6.13
C MET A 28 8.44 -5.64 6.97
N PHE A 29 7.75 -5.38 8.08
CA PHE A 29 8.04 -4.23 8.94
C PHE A 29 8.57 -4.67 10.30
N SER A 30 9.61 -4.00 10.78
CA SER A 30 10.16 -4.13 12.13
C SER A 30 9.59 -3.09 13.10
N GLY A 31 9.02 -2.00 12.58
CA GLY A 31 8.37 -0.95 13.38
C GLY A 31 7.05 -0.44 12.77
N LEU A 32 6.61 0.74 13.21
CA LEU A 32 5.42 1.39 12.66
C LEU A 32 5.63 1.85 11.21
N PHE A 33 6.77 2.47 10.92
CA PHE A 33 7.09 2.99 9.58
C PHE A 33 8.40 2.41 9.01
N GLN A 34 9.12 1.62 9.80
CA GLN A 34 10.39 1.04 9.38
C GLN A 34 10.18 -0.34 8.74
N MET A 35 10.49 -0.39 7.45
CA MET A 35 10.46 -1.61 6.65
C MET A 35 11.84 -2.29 6.70
N ASN A 36 11.85 -3.61 6.78
CA ASN A 36 13.08 -4.39 6.70
C ASN A 36 13.60 -4.37 5.25
N PRO A 37 14.92 -4.30 5.03
CA PRO A 37 15.50 -4.39 3.69
C PRO A 37 15.33 -5.79 3.09
N THR A 38 15.40 -6.83 3.92
CA THR A 38 15.27 -8.23 3.52
C THR A 38 14.32 -9.00 4.44
N CYS A 39 13.76 -10.09 3.92
CA CYS A 39 12.94 -11.01 4.69
C CYS A 39 13.83 -11.87 5.61
N LEU A 40 13.55 -11.85 6.91
CA LEU A 40 14.29 -12.62 7.92
C LEU A 40 14.08 -14.16 7.80
N VAL A 41 13.13 -14.63 7.00
CA VAL A 41 12.82 -16.06 6.84
C VAL A 41 13.42 -16.62 5.55
N CYS A 42 13.15 -15.99 4.41
CA CYS A 42 13.60 -16.51 3.10
C CYS A 42 14.72 -15.68 2.44
N GLY A 43 15.15 -14.58 3.06
CA GLY A 43 16.23 -13.73 2.55
C GLY A 43 15.90 -12.91 1.30
N VAL A 44 14.64 -12.87 0.86
CA VAL A 44 14.25 -12.04 -0.29
C VAL A 44 14.36 -10.56 0.07
N ARG A 45 14.88 -9.75 -0.85
CA ARG A 45 15.07 -8.31 -0.64
C ARG A 45 13.83 -7.54 -1.06
N PHE A 46 13.26 -6.78 -0.13
CA PHE A 46 11.99 -6.09 -0.35
C PHE A 46 12.14 -4.77 -1.12
N GLU A 47 13.28 -4.09 -0.98
CA GLU A 47 13.64 -2.89 -1.75
C GLU A 47 15.07 -3.05 -2.29
N ARG A 48 15.25 -2.98 -3.61
CA ARG A 48 16.56 -3.07 -4.27
C ARG A 48 17.19 -1.71 -4.48
N SER A 49 16.41 -0.73 -4.97
CA SER A 49 16.87 0.64 -5.18
C SER A 49 16.10 1.64 -4.33
N SER A 50 16.78 2.70 -3.88
CA SER A 50 16.15 3.84 -3.22
C SER A 50 15.19 4.51 -4.21
N GLY A 51 13.89 4.27 -4.05
CA GLY A 51 12.86 4.77 -4.96
C GLY A 51 11.80 3.74 -5.33
N GLU A 52 12.04 2.44 -5.17
CA GLU A 52 10.98 1.45 -5.41
C GLU A 52 9.79 1.62 -4.47
N SER A 53 9.98 2.20 -3.29
CA SER A 53 8.90 2.60 -2.38
C SER A 53 7.99 3.73 -2.90
N LEU A 54 8.36 4.43 -3.99
CA LEU A 54 7.51 5.46 -4.61
C LEU A 54 6.17 4.90 -5.05
N GLY A 55 6.11 3.67 -5.56
CA GLY A 55 4.85 3.10 -6.01
C GLY A 55 3.86 2.87 -4.87
N GLY A 56 4.34 2.47 -3.69
CA GLY A 56 3.50 2.39 -2.48
C GLY A 56 2.95 3.75 -2.04
N MET A 57 3.75 4.81 -2.17
CA MET A 57 3.29 6.18 -1.90
C MET A 57 2.26 6.66 -2.93
N MET A 58 2.47 6.34 -4.22
CA MET A 58 1.51 6.68 -5.28
C MET A 58 0.17 5.97 -5.10
N VAL A 59 0.19 4.68 -4.74
CA VAL A 59 -1.04 3.94 -4.43
C VAL A 59 -1.77 4.57 -3.24
N ASN A 60 -1.04 4.93 -2.17
CA ASN A 60 -1.64 5.60 -1.01
C ASN A 60 -2.29 6.93 -1.40
N LEU A 61 -1.55 7.77 -2.13
CA LEU A 61 -2.01 9.08 -2.59
C LEU A 61 -3.25 8.97 -3.48
N VAL A 62 -3.21 8.12 -4.51
CA VAL A 62 -4.33 7.95 -5.45
C VAL A 62 -5.58 7.46 -4.73
N VAL A 63 -5.45 6.49 -3.82
CA VAL A 63 -6.61 5.97 -3.07
C VAL A 63 -7.17 7.02 -2.11
N ALA A 64 -6.31 7.75 -1.39
CA ALA A 64 -6.72 8.81 -0.48
C ALA A 64 -7.49 9.92 -1.23
N GLU A 65 -6.91 10.45 -2.30
CA GLU A 65 -7.51 11.51 -3.11
C GLU A 65 -8.84 11.08 -3.75
N LEU A 66 -8.90 9.86 -4.31
CA LEU A 66 -10.15 9.36 -4.89
C LEU A 66 -11.25 9.22 -3.84
N LEU A 67 -10.95 8.68 -2.65
CA LEU A 67 -11.92 8.56 -1.56
C LEU A 67 -12.36 9.93 -1.06
N THR A 68 -11.42 10.86 -0.90
CA THR A 68 -11.68 12.21 -0.41
C THR A 68 -12.53 13.00 -1.40
N ILE A 69 -12.19 13.01 -2.70
CA ILE A 69 -12.96 13.71 -3.73
C ILE A 69 -14.37 13.12 -3.86
N VAL A 70 -14.48 11.80 -4.06
CA VAL A 70 -15.77 11.14 -4.24
C VAL A 70 -16.65 11.33 -3.01
N GLY A 71 -16.07 11.14 -1.83
CA GLY A 71 -16.79 11.29 -0.57
C GLY A 71 -17.19 12.73 -0.28
N PHE A 72 -16.33 13.72 -0.58
CA PHE A 72 -16.65 15.14 -0.46
C PHE A 72 -17.85 15.52 -1.31
N PHE A 73 -17.83 15.19 -2.62
CA PHE A 73 -18.96 15.51 -3.49
C PHE A 73 -20.22 14.73 -3.10
N ALA A 74 -20.10 13.45 -2.75
CA ALA A 74 -21.24 12.66 -2.29
C ALA A 74 -21.91 13.28 -1.05
N SER A 75 -21.12 13.70 -0.07
CA SER A 75 -21.63 14.35 1.14
C SER A 75 -22.16 15.76 0.88
N TYR A 76 -21.52 16.53 -0.02
CA TYR A 76 -22.01 17.83 -0.46
C TYR A 76 -23.42 17.75 -1.08
N PHE A 77 -23.63 16.81 -2.01
CA PHE A 77 -24.95 16.61 -2.63
C PHE A 77 -25.97 16.02 -1.66
N ALA A 78 -25.57 15.09 -0.79
CA ALA A 78 -26.45 14.50 0.22
C ALA A 78 -26.97 15.51 1.25
N LEU A 79 -26.16 16.52 1.59
CA LEU A 79 -26.53 17.59 2.52
C LEU A 79 -27.29 18.76 1.86
N GLY A 80 -27.58 18.68 0.56
CA GLY A 80 -28.34 19.71 -0.15
C GLY A 80 -27.56 21.00 -0.38
N SER A 81 -26.27 20.90 -0.72
CA SER A 81 -25.40 22.05 -1.01
C SER A 81 -25.39 23.10 0.11
N PRO A 82 -24.81 22.77 1.29
CA PRO A 82 -24.78 23.69 2.42
C PRO A 82 -24.02 24.98 2.05
N ALA A 83 -24.55 26.13 2.48
CA ALA A 83 -23.91 27.44 2.26
C ALA A 83 -22.59 27.57 3.03
N ASP A 84 -22.52 26.95 4.22
CA ASP A 84 -21.29 26.81 4.99
C ASP A 84 -20.64 25.44 4.72
N MET A 85 -19.50 25.46 4.04
CA MET A 85 -18.71 24.26 3.73
C MET A 85 -17.63 23.97 4.76
N THR A 86 -17.39 24.86 5.74
CA THR A 86 -16.32 24.71 6.73
C THR A 86 -16.34 23.35 7.46
N PRO A 87 -17.48 22.85 8.01
CA PRO A 87 -17.48 21.57 8.70
C PRO A 87 -17.18 20.39 7.76
N LEU A 88 -17.64 20.47 6.51
CA LEU A 88 -17.41 19.45 5.49
C LEU A 88 -15.93 19.37 5.11
N ILE A 89 -15.30 20.53 4.88
CA ILE A 89 -13.88 20.64 4.56
C ILE A 89 -13.02 20.14 5.71
N ILE A 90 -13.31 20.56 6.95
CA ILE A 90 -12.55 20.12 8.14
C ILE A 90 -12.66 18.60 8.29
N PHE A 91 -13.86 18.04 8.15
CA PHE A 91 -14.06 16.59 8.24
C PHE A 91 -13.22 15.84 7.21
N TRP A 92 -13.29 16.21 5.93
CA TRP A 92 -12.57 15.52 4.86
C TRP A 92 -11.06 15.71 4.94
N LEU A 93 -10.58 16.88 5.40
CA LEU A 93 -9.16 17.12 5.65
C LEU A 93 -8.62 16.24 6.78
N VAL A 94 -9.37 16.13 7.89
CA VAL A 94 -8.99 15.23 8.99
C VAL A 94 -9.03 13.77 8.55
N PHE A 95 -10.07 13.38 7.81
CA PHE A 95 -10.18 12.04 7.24
C PHE A 95 -8.97 11.70 6.36
N ASP A 96 -8.60 12.59 5.45
CA ASP A 96 -7.51 12.37 4.49
C ASP A 96 -6.16 12.15 5.19
N ILE A 97 -5.83 13.01 6.17
CA ILE A 97 -4.61 12.86 6.98
C ILE A 97 -4.59 11.52 7.72
N LEU A 98 -5.69 11.16 8.39
CA LEU A 98 -5.78 9.90 9.13
C LEU A 98 -5.70 8.69 8.21
N PHE A 99 -6.34 8.78 7.04
CA PHE A 99 -6.34 7.73 6.03
C PHE A 99 -4.93 7.51 5.47
N VAL A 100 -4.25 8.58 5.03
CA VAL A 100 -2.88 8.50 4.48
C VAL A 100 -1.92 7.88 5.49
N LEU A 101 -2.02 8.28 6.77
CA LEU A 101 -1.17 7.72 7.83
C LEU A 101 -1.47 6.25 8.13
N GLY A 102 -2.75 5.87 8.18
CA GLY A 102 -3.17 4.50 8.45
C GLY A 102 -2.93 3.54 7.27
N PHE A 103 -3.18 4.01 6.05
CA PHE A 103 -3.10 3.23 4.82
C PHE A 103 -1.69 3.16 4.22
N TYR A 104 -0.75 4.00 4.69
CA TYR A 104 0.65 3.95 4.27
C TYR A 104 1.27 2.55 4.38
N ARG A 105 1.05 1.84 5.51
CA ARG A 105 1.66 0.53 5.73
C ARG A 105 1.07 -0.53 4.79
N PRO A 106 -0.27 -0.70 4.72
CA PRO A 106 -0.88 -1.60 3.75
C PRO A 106 -0.49 -1.29 2.30
N ALA A 107 -0.47 -0.01 1.91
CA ALA A 107 -0.12 0.41 0.56
C ALA A 107 1.31 -0.01 0.19
N ARG A 108 2.28 0.20 1.09
CA ARG A 108 3.66 -0.22 0.85
C ARG A 108 3.79 -1.74 0.79
N GLY A 109 3.06 -2.47 1.64
CA GLY A 109 3.04 -3.93 1.62
C GLY A 109 2.41 -4.51 0.35
N MET A 110 1.33 -3.90 -0.14
CA MET A 110 0.71 -4.26 -1.43
C MET A 110 1.65 -3.99 -2.59
N TRP A 111 2.37 -2.87 -2.58
CA TRP A 111 3.35 -2.55 -3.63
C TRP A 111 4.44 -3.62 -3.74
N VAL A 112 4.95 -4.11 -2.61
CA VAL A 112 5.94 -5.22 -2.59
C VAL A 112 5.37 -6.51 -3.18
N ALA A 113 4.09 -6.79 -2.94
CA ALA A 113 3.40 -7.92 -3.56
C ALA A 113 3.23 -7.71 -5.07
N ILE A 114 2.99 -6.48 -5.53
CA ILE A 114 2.95 -6.17 -6.97
C ILE A 114 4.33 -6.40 -7.59
N THR A 115 5.40 -5.89 -6.96
CA THR A 115 6.79 -6.11 -7.42
C THR A 115 7.17 -7.59 -7.43
N TYR A 116 6.63 -8.39 -6.51
CA TYR A 116 6.77 -9.85 -6.53
C TYR A 116 6.13 -10.46 -7.78
N LEU A 117 4.89 -10.09 -8.06
CA LEU A 117 4.12 -10.62 -9.20
C LEU A 117 4.71 -10.19 -10.55
N THR A 118 5.34 -9.01 -10.63
CA THR A 118 6.05 -8.54 -11.82
C THR A 118 7.50 -9.02 -11.90
N SER A 119 7.87 -10.05 -11.13
CA SER A 119 9.20 -10.71 -11.12
C SER A 119 10.39 -9.85 -10.66
N GLY A 120 10.14 -8.74 -9.96
CA GLY A 120 11.19 -7.84 -9.43
C GLY A 120 11.88 -8.33 -8.14
N LEU A 121 11.29 -9.30 -7.41
CA LEU A 121 11.88 -9.85 -6.19
C LEU A 121 12.87 -10.99 -6.50
N ARG A 122 14.17 -10.72 -6.41
CA ARG A 122 15.24 -11.73 -6.55
C ARG A 122 16.08 -11.78 -5.27
N LYS A 123 16.62 -12.95 -4.94
CA LYS A 123 17.64 -13.08 -3.88
C LYS A 123 18.96 -12.45 -4.37
N ASP A 124 19.83 -12.01 -3.47
CA ASP A 124 21.08 -11.31 -3.82
C ASP A 124 22.24 -12.25 -4.27
N GLU A 125 21.93 -13.49 -4.66
CA GLU A 125 22.94 -14.46 -5.12
C GLU A 125 23.61 -14.06 -6.46
N ASP A 126 23.03 -13.13 -7.22
CA ASP A 126 23.53 -12.70 -8.54
C ASP A 126 24.53 -11.52 -8.51
N SER A 127 24.87 -10.95 -7.36
CA SER A 127 25.84 -9.82 -7.27
C SER A 127 27.27 -10.25 -6.95
N ALA A 128 27.54 -11.56 -6.92
CA ALA A 128 28.86 -12.14 -6.66
C ALA A 128 29.45 -12.90 -7.87
N ALA A 129 28.88 -12.72 -9.07
CA ALA A 129 29.36 -13.29 -10.33
C ALA A 129 29.82 -12.19 -11.30
#